data_AF-A0A133MGG8-F1
#
_entry.id   AF-A0A133MGG8-F1
#
_cell.length_a   1.000
_cell.length_b   1.000
_cell.length_c   1.000
_cell.angle_alpha   90.00
_cell.angle_beta   90.00
_cell.angle_gamma   90.00
#
_symmetry.space_group_name_H-M   'P 1'
#
loop_
_entity.id
_entity.type
_entity.pdbx_description
1 polymer ?
#
loop_
_entity_poly.entity_id
_entity_poly.type
_entity_poly.pdbx_seq_one_letter_code
_entity_poly.pdbx_strand_id
1 'polypeptide(L)' 'EMLGEVVEADTKANLMARVNAEHGACQGKKDLATLAKQLNLDAIHDTVHEMCKDEARHGRAFEGLLKRYFE' A
#
# COMPACT_ATOMS: atom_id res chain seq x y z
N GLU A 1 1.89 -2.41 -8.65
CA GLU A 1 2.12 -1.15 -7.90
C GLU A 1 2.35 -0.06 -8.92
N MET A 2 1.75 1.12 -8.75
CA MET A 2 2.13 2.27 -9.60
C MET A 2 3.53 2.71 -9.16
N LEU A 3 4.42 3.09 -10.07
CA LEU A 3 5.81 3.47 -9.73
C LEU A 3 6.12 4.94 -10.05
N GLY A 4 5.12 5.82 -9.91
CA GLY A 4 5.23 7.25 -10.27
C GLY A 4 4.54 7.62 -11.58
N GLU A 5 3.65 6.75 -12.06
CA GLU A 5 2.79 7.03 -13.21
C GLU A 5 1.86 8.21 -12.90
N VAL A 6 1.81 9.15 -13.85
CA VAL A 6 0.83 10.23 -13.85
C VAL A 6 -0.48 9.67 -14.42
N VAL A 7 -1.47 9.45 -13.56
CA VAL A 7 -2.77 8.89 -13.92
C VAL A 7 -3.81 9.93 -14.29
N GLU A 8 -3.64 11.16 -13.79
CA GLU A 8 -4.47 12.31 -14.15
C GLU A 8 -3.62 13.58 -14.34
N ALA A 9 -4.18 14.61 -14.97
CA ALA A 9 -3.51 15.91 -15.07
C ALA A 9 -3.56 16.73 -13.76
N ASP A 10 -4.16 16.18 -12.69
CA ASP A 10 -4.33 16.84 -11.40
C ASP A 10 -3.50 16.19 -10.28
N THR A 11 -2.74 17.00 -9.54
CA THR A 11 -1.83 16.49 -8.50
C THR A 11 -2.59 15.88 -7.33
N LYS A 12 -3.74 16.45 -6.94
CA LYS A 12 -4.55 15.93 -5.84
C LYS A 12 -5.10 14.55 -6.19
N ALA A 13 -5.64 14.37 -7.39
CA ALA A 13 -6.17 13.11 -7.90
C ALA A 13 -5.09 12.02 -7.96
N ASN A 14 -3.89 12.34 -8.48
CA ASN A 14 -2.76 11.41 -8.46
C ASN A 14 -2.38 11.00 -7.03
N LEU A 15 -2.33 11.94 -6.10
CA LEU A 15 -1.97 11.65 -4.71
C LEU A 15 -3.05 10.82 -4.00
N MET A 16 -4.33 11.06 -4.27
CA MET A 16 -5.43 10.21 -3.81
C MET A 16 -5.35 8.79 -4.39
N ALA A 17 -5.02 8.67 -5.68
CA ALA A 17 -4.82 7.37 -6.32
C ALA A 17 -3.68 6.58 -5.65
N ARG A 18 -2.59 7.26 -5.27
CA ARG A 18 -1.49 6.65 -4.48
C ARG A 18 -1.97 6.12 -3.13
N VAL A 19 -2.69 6.93 -2.34
CA VAL A 19 -3.22 6.49 -1.04
C VAL A 19 -4.07 5.22 -1.18
N ASN A 20 -4.98 5.21 -2.16
CA ASN A 20 -5.84 4.07 -2.43
C ASN A 20 -5.05 2.83 -2.88
N ALA A 21 -4.03 3.02 -3.72
CA ALA A 21 -3.15 1.94 -4.16
C ALA A 21 -2.40 1.30 -2.99
N GLU A 22 -1.83 2.10 -2.08
CA GLU A 22 -1.11 1.57 -0.90
C GLU A 22 -2.05 0.83 0.05
N HIS A 23 -3.26 1.34 0.27
CA HIS A 23 -4.27 0.64 1.08
C HIS A 23 -4.67 -0.71 0.46
N GLY A 24 -4.89 -0.75 -0.85
CA GLY A 24 -5.17 -1.99 -1.58
C GLY A 24 -4.00 -2.99 -1.52
N ALA A 25 -2.77 -2.51 -1.70
CA ALA A 25 -1.57 -3.32 -1.61
C ALA A 25 -1.35 -3.87 -0.20
N CYS A 26 -1.57 -3.06 0.83
CA CYS A 26 -1.50 -3.46 2.23
C CYS A 26 -2.50 -4.58 2.54
N GLN A 27 -3.77 -4.42 2.14
CA GLN A 27 -4.80 -5.43 2.33
C GLN A 27 -4.47 -6.74 1.59
N GLY A 28 -4.10 -6.65 0.31
CA GLY A 28 -3.75 -7.83 -0.49
C GLY A 28 -2.55 -8.60 0.08
N LYS A 29 -1.52 -7.90 0.57
CA LYS A 29 -0.38 -8.53 1.25
C LYS A 29 -0.78 -9.18 2.57
N LYS A 30 -1.64 -8.55 3.37
CA LYS A 30 -2.16 -9.14 4.62
C LYS A 30 -2.94 -10.43 4.36
N ASP A 31 -3.80 -10.42 3.36
CA ASP A 31 -4.60 -11.60 2.98
C ASP A 31 -3.68 -12.72 2.47
N LEU A 32 -2.69 -12.38 1.64
CA LEU A 32 -1.70 -13.33 1.13
C LEU A 32 -0.84 -13.92 2.25
N ALA A 33 -0.36 -13.11 3.20
CA ALA A 33 0.39 -13.58 4.35
C ALA A 33 -0.47 -14.55 5.18
N THR A 34 -1.73 -14.19 5.45
CA THR A 34 -2.67 -15.04 6.19
C THR A 34 -2.85 -16.40 5.50
N LEU A 35 -3.04 -16.41 4.18
CA LEU A 35 -3.15 -17.64 3.40
C LEU A 35 -1.84 -18.46 3.43
N ALA A 36 -0.68 -17.81 3.28
CA ALA A 36 0.61 -18.47 3.36
C ALA A 36 0.79 -19.17 4.71
N LYS A 37 0.36 -18.54 5.81
CA LYS A 37 0.39 -19.15 7.14
C LYS A 37 -0.53 -20.37 7.24
N GLN A 38 -1.74 -20.30 6.69
CA GLN A 38 -2.68 -21.43 6.65
C GLN A 38 -2.13 -22.63 5.87
N LEU A 39 -1.30 -22.37 4.86
CA LEU A 39 -0.64 -23.38 4.03
C LEU A 39 0.72 -23.85 4.60
N ASN A 40 1.10 -23.40 5.80
CA ASN A 40 2.41 -23.66 6.44
C ASN A 40 3.63 -23.20 5.60
N LEU A 41 3.47 -22.12 4.85
CA LEU A 41 4.52 -21.49 4.05
C LEU A 41 5.15 -20.33 4.82
N ASP A 42 5.79 -20.63 5.95
CA ASP A 42 6.24 -19.62 6.92
C ASP A 42 7.20 -18.58 6.33
N ALA A 43 8.16 -18.98 5.48
CA ALA A 43 9.10 -18.04 4.86
C ALA A 43 8.38 -17.01 3.96
N ILE A 44 7.29 -17.42 3.29
CA ILE A 44 6.47 -16.53 2.47
C ILE A 44 5.62 -15.64 3.38
N HIS A 45 4.99 -16.20 4.41
CA HIS A 45 4.23 -15.43 5.39
C HIS A 45 5.09 -14.31 5.97
N ASP A 46 6.27 -14.61 6.50
CA ASP A 46 7.10 -13.64 7.21
C ASP A 46 7.54 -12.50 6.28
N THR A 47 7.96 -12.85 5.06
CA THR A 47 8.35 -11.86 4.05
C THR A 47 7.18 -10.95 3.68
N VAL A 48 6.03 -11.53 3.32
CA VAL A 48 4.86 -10.77 2.87
C VAL A 48 4.24 -9.95 4.01
N HIS A 49 4.31 -10.46 5.24
CA HIS A 49 3.85 -9.76 6.44
C HIS A 49 4.69 -8.51 6.73
N GLU A 50 6.01 -8.58 6.59
CA GLU A 50 6.86 -7.38 6.71
C GLU A 50 6.57 -6.39 5.58
N MET A 51 6.42 -6.85 4.33
CA MET A 51 6.02 -5.98 3.21
C MET A 51 4.67 -5.29 3.47
N CYS A 52 3.72 -5.94 4.16
CA CYS A 52 2.45 -5.33 4.54
C CYS A 52 2.64 -4.10 5.46
N LYS A 53 3.65 -4.13 6.35
CA LYS A 53 3.98 -2.98 7.20
C LYS A 53 4.58 -1.85 6.39
N ASP A 54 5.33 -2.15 5.35
CA ASP A 54 5.89 -1.15 4.43
C ASP A 54 4.77 -0.38 3.72
N GLU A 55 3.77 -1.08 3.19
CA GLU A 55 2.64 -0.40 2.53
C GLU A 55 1.79 0.41 3.49
N ALA A 56 1.66 -0.02 4.74
CA ALA A 56 1.05 0.81 5.76
C ALA A 56 1.85 2.11 5.95
N ARG A 57 3.20 2.04 6.00
CA ARG A 57 4.04 3.25 6.11
C ARG A 57 3.92 4.15 4.87
N HIS A 58 3.92 3.57 3.67
CA HIS A 58 3.73 4.31 2.42
C HIS A 58 2.37 5.01 2.38
N GLY A 59 1.29 4.30 2.71
CA GLY A 59 -0.05 4.84 2.78
C GLY A 59 -0.15 6.03 3.74
N ARG A 60 0.45 5.91 4.93
CA ARG A 60 0.52 7.03 5.90
C ARG A 60 1.30 8.23 5.38
N ALA A 61 2.39 8.00 4.63
CA ALA A 61 3.18 9.08 4.04
C ALA A 61 2.37 9.83 2.97
N PHE A 62 1.73 9.13 2.04
CA PHE A 62 0.88 9.76 1.01
C PHE A 62 -0.35 10.44 1.61
N GLU A 63 -0.99 9.83 2.61
CA GLU A 63 -2.11 10.44 3.32
C GLU A 63 -1.67 11.74 4.01
N GLY A 64 -0.50 11.75 4.65
CA GLY A 64 0.07 12.94 5.26
C GLY A 64 0.34 14.06 4.26
N LEU A 65 0.86 13.73 3.07
CA LEU A 65 1.04 14.70 1.99
C LEU A 65 -0.29 15.23 1.47
N LEU A 66 -1.29 14.36 1.29
CA LEU A 66 -2.62 14.75 0.80
C LEU A 66 -3.27 15.76 1.74
N LYS A 67 -3.24 15.47 3.05
CA LYS A 67 -3.78 16.36 4.08
C LYS A 67 -3.02 17.69 4.13
N ARG A 68 -1.69 17.66 4.05
CA ARG A 68 -0.87 18.87 4.15
C ARG A 68 -1.15 19.89 3.03
N TYR A 69 -1.42 19.42 1.82
CA TYR A 69 -1.48 20.29 0.64
C TYR A 69 -2.90 20.52 0.09
N PHE A 70 -3.89 19.69 0.46
CA PHE A 70 -5.20 19.69 -0.19
C PHE A 70 -6.40 19.54 0.77
N GLU A 71 -6.17 19.57 2.08
CA GLU A 71 -7.17 19.66 3.16
C GLU A 71 -6.85 20.87 4.05
#